data_AF-A0A6G2RRX6-F1
#
_entry.id   AF-A0A6G2RRX6-F1
#
_cell.length_a   1.000
_cell.length_b   1.000
_cell.length_c   1.000
_cell.angle_alpha   90.00
_cell.angle_beta   90.00
_cell.angle_gamma   90.00
#
_symmetry.space_group_name_H-M   'P 1'
#
loop_
_entity.id
_entity.type
_entity.pdbx_description
1 polymer ?
#
loop_
_entity_poly.entity_id
_entity_poly.type
_entity_poly.pdbx_seq_one_letter_code
_entity_poly.pdbx_strand_id
1 'polypeptide(L)'
;MRLIPRLATALSGLVFALGGVVALAPAAHATPQACFYTVLERHPEANPEVVERACRLGAEGGAESVRACYFELRREHVPAVLAYEACRRSAAEE
;
A
#
# COMPACT_ATOMS: atom_id res chain seq x y z
N MET A 1 39.52 20.77 53.70
CA MET A 1 39.32 22.17 53.26
C MET A 1 39.11 22.19 51.75
N ARG A 2 38.28 23.15 51.30
CA ARG A 2 37.98 23.59 49.93
C ARG A 2 36.84 22.89 49.18
N LEU A 3 35.71 23.60 49.24
CA LEU A 3 34.56 23.56 48.35
C LEU A 3 34.99 23.86 46.91
N ILE A 4 34.42 23.14 45.95
CA ILE A 4 34.14 23.67 44.62
C ILE A 4 32.70 23.26 44.26
N PRO A 5 31.71 24.15 44.44
CA PRO A 5 30.36 23.94 43.96
C PRO A 5 30.20 24.56 42.57
N ARG A 6 29.28 23.99 41.79
CA ARG A 6 28.71 24.52 40.53
C ARG A 6 29.60 24.41 39.30
N LEU A 7 29.25 23.45 38.42
CA LEU A 7 29.06 23.64 36.97
C LEU A 7 28.90 22.27 36.32
N ALA A 8 27.68 21.73 36.29
CA ALA A 8 27.26 20.74 35.30
C ALA A 8 25.73 20.53 35.27
N THR A 9 24.93 21.54 35.65
CA THR A 9 23.51 21.60 35.27
C THR A 9 23.41 22.13 33.85
N ALA A 10 23.79 21.32 32.86
CA ALA A 10 23.57 21.57 31.44
C ALA A 10 23.92 20.33 30.60
N LEU A 11 23.30 19.17 30.88
CA LEU A 11 23.33 18.01 29.98
C LEU A 11 22.01 17.22 30.10
N SER A 12 20.91 17.95 30.23
CA SER A 12 19.58 17.46 29.82
C SER A 12 19.35 18.02 28.42
N GLY A 13 19.69 17.23 27.39
CA GLY A 13 19.47 17.65 26.01
C GLY A 13 20.06 16.69 25.01
N LEU A 14 19.18 15.92 24.37
CA LEU A 14 19.40 15.20 23.11
C LEU A 14 20.39 14.03 23.10
N VAL A 15 19.93 12.84 23.52
CA VAL A 15 20.19 11.61 22.74
C VAL A 15 18.99 10.65 22.87
N PHE A 16 17.82 11.04 22.37
CA PHE A 16 16.84 10.08 21.85
C PHE A 16 17.16 9.84 20.37
N ALA A 17 18.35 9.31 20.09
CA ALA A 17 18.85 9.09 18.71
C ALA A 17 18.91 7.60 18.33
N LEU A 18 18.07 6.77 18.94
CA LEU A 18 17.85 5.37 18.53
C LEU A 18 16.35 5.02 18.50
N GLY A 19 15.49 6.03 18.37
CA GLY A 19 14.07 5.87 18.04
C GLY A 19 13.89 5.65 16.54
N GLY A 20 14.63 4.70 15.95
CA GLY A 20 14.43 4.26 14.58
C GLY A 20 13.34 3.21 14.52
N VAL A 21 12.13 3.53 15.02
CA VAL A 21 10.95 2.76 14.64
C VAL A 21 10.79 3.05 13.16
N VAL A 22 11.28 2.15 12.30
CA VAL A 22 10.77 2.05 10.94
C VAL A 22 9.33 1.63 11.13
N ALA A 23 8.47 2.63 11.36
CA ALA A 23 7.09 2.52 11.02
C ALA A 23 7.14 2.24 9.52
N LEU A 24 7.07 0.95 9.19
CA LEU A 24 6.52 0.52 7.92
C LEU A 24 5.09 1.06 7.95
N ALA A 25 4.94 2.36 7.71
CA ALA A 25 3.70 2.90 7.22
C ALA A 25 3.35 1.95 6.06
N PRO A 26 2.14 1.37 6.04
CA PRO A 26 1.73 0.57 4.91
C PRO A 26 1.77 1.56 3.77
N ALA A 27 2.87 1.51 3.04
CA ALA A 27 3.05 2.42 1.96
C ALA A 27 1.93 2.01 1.03
N ALA A 28 1.02 2.94 0.83
CA ALA A 28 -0.18 2.80 0.02
C ALA A 28 0.23 2.73 -1.46
N HIS A 29 1.27 1.94 -1.72
CA HIS A 29 1.74 1.49 -3.00
C HIS A 29 0.53 0.79 -3.61
N ALA A 30 0.01 1.43 -4.64
CA ALA A 30 -0.86 0.77 -5.58
C ALA A 30 -0.14 -0.51 -6.04
N THR A 31 -0.67 -1.63 -5.56
CA THR A 31 -0.04 -2.94 -5.64
C THR A 31 -1.08 -3.90 -6.20
N PRO A 32 -0.65 -4.91 -6.99
CA PRO A 32 -1.54 -5.97 -7.44
C PRO A 32 -2.29 -6.62 -6.26
N GLN A 33 -1.64 -6.74 -5.10
CA GLN A 33 -2.19 -7.29 -3.87
C GLN A 33 -3.37 -6.45 -3.34
N ALA A 34 -3.26 -5.12 -3.36
CA ALA A 34 -4.36 -4.26 -2.91
C ALA A 34 -5.61 -4.42 -3.78
N CYS A 35 -5.43 -4.55 -5.11
CA CYS A 35 -6.51 -4.88 -6.04
C CYS A 35 -7.13 -6.25 -5.70
N PHE A 36 -6.29 -7.28 -5.54
CA PHE A 36 -6.72 -8.64 -5.27
C PHE A 36 -7.60 -8.74 -4.02
N TYR A 37 -7.10 -8.21 -2.89
CA TYR A 37 -7.86 -8.23 -1.63
C TYR A 37 -9.13 -7.37 -1.72
N THR A 38 -9.09 -6.22 -2.39
CA THR A 38 -10.29 -5.37 -2.58
C THR A 38 -11.39 -6.11 -3.33
N VAL A 39 -11.03 -6.89 -4.36
CA VAL A 39 -12.01 -7.66 -5.14
C VAL A 39 -12.56 -8.81 -4.31
N LEU A 40 -11.72 -9.65 -3.71
CA LEU A 40 -12.20 -10.84 -3.00
C LEU A 40 -12.90 -10.53 -1.67
N GLU A 41 -12.57 -9.40 -1.01
CA GLU A 41 -13.30 -8.96 0.18
C GLU A 41 -14.76 -8.58 -0.13
N ARG A 42 -15.00 -8.03 -1.33
CA ARG A 42 -16.31 -7.51 -1.74
C ARG A 42 -17.06 -8.41 -2.71
N HIS A 43 -16.36 -9.35 -3.34
CA HIS A 43 -16.86 -10.30 -4.32
C HIS A 43 -16.11 -11.64 -4.15
N PRO A 44 -16.32 -12.34 -3.02
CA PRO A 44 -15.58 -13.56 -2.66
C PRO A 44 -15.84 -14.74 -3.61
N GLU A 45 -16.90 -14.69 -4.41
CA GLU A 45 -17.25 -15.70 -5.41
C GLU A 45 -16.42 -15.60 -6.70
N ALA A 46 -15.65 -14.53 -6.89
CA ALA A 46 -14.75 -14.41 -8.04
C ALA A 46 -13.62 -15.43 -7.95
N ASN A 47 -13.24 -16.00 -9.11
CA ASN A 47 -12.10 -16.89 -9.18
C ASN A 47 -10.79 -16.16 -8.80
N PRO A 48 -10.10 -16.59 -7.71
CA PRO A 48 -8.91 -15.90 -7.21
C PRO A 48 -7.77 -15.86 -8.23
N GLU A 49 -7.59 -16.91 -9.04
CA GLU A 49 -6.53 -16.95 -10.05
C GLU A 49 -6.76 -15.94 -11.19
N VAL A 50 -8.03 -15.72 -11.54
CA VAL A 50 -8.42 -14.71 -12.55
C VAL A 50 -8.20 -13.32 -11.99
N VAL A 51 -8.64 -13.09 -10.74
CA VAL A 51 -8.46 -11.80 -10.05
C VAL A 51 -6.98 -11.46 -9.91
N GLU A 52 -6.13 -12.40 -9.49
CA GLU A 52 -4.69 -12.16 -9.34
C GLU A 52 -4.03 -11.77 -10.68
N ARG A 53 -4.34 -12.50 -11.76
CA ARG A 53 -3.85 -12.16 -13.10
C ARG A 53 -4.33 -10.77 -13.54
N ALA A 54 -5.62 -10.47 -13.36
CA ALA A 54 -6.19 -9.19 -13.75
C ALA A 54 -5.52 -8.03 -13.00
N CYS A 55 -5.32 -8.17 -11.69
CA CYS A 55 -4.66 -7.18 -10.87
C CYS A 55 -3.18 -7.00 -11.23
N ARG A 56 -2.49 -8.06 -11.68
CA ARG A 56 -1.13 -7.96 -12.22
C ARG A 56 -1.08 -7.18 -13.52
N LEU A 57 -2.06 -7.37 -14.42
CA LEU A 57 -2.19 -6.53 -15.63
C LEU A 57 -2.37 -5.07 -15.23
N GLY A 58 -3.27 -4.76 -14.29
CA GLY A 58 -3.49 -3.39 -13.84
C GLY A 58 -2.25 -2.73 -13.21
N ALA A 59 -1.38 -3.53 -12.60
CA ALA A 59 -0.12 -3.08 -12.00
C ALA A 59 0.99 -2.77 -13.02
N GLU A 60 0.84 -3.15 -14.29
CA GLU A 60 1.75 -2.72 -15.36
C GLU A 60 1.63 -1.20 -15.62
N GLY A 61 0.58 -0.56 -15.10
CA GLY A 61 0.39 0.89 -15.18
C GLY A 61 -0.10 1.37 -16.54
N GLY A 62 -0.59 2.62 -16.58
CA GLY A 62 -1.14 3.21 -17.80
C GLY A 62 -2.58 2.78 -18.15
N ALA A 63 -3.19 3.53 -19.07
CA ALA A 63 -4.62 3.41 -19.36
C ALA A 63 -5.01 2.06 -20.00
N GLU A 64 -4.16 1.50 -20.87
CA GLU A 64 -4.42 0.22 -21.52
C GLU A 64 -4.39 -0.94 -20.52
N SER A 65 -3.44 -0.93 -19.59
CA SER A 65 -3.29 -1.94 -18.54
C SER A 65 -4.46 -1.93 -17.55
N VAL A 66 -4.90 -0.73 -17.14
CA VAL A 66 -6.11 -0.57 -16.32
C VAL A 66 -7.35 -1.07 -17.08
N ARG A 67 -7.44 -0.80 -18.39
CA ARG A 67 -8.53 -1.30 -19.23
C ARG A 67 -8.50 -2.83 -19.34
N ALA A 68 -7.33 -3.44 -19.53
CA ALA A 68 -7.17 -4.89 -19.59
C ALA A 68 -7.57 -5.57 -18.27
N CYS A 69 -7.12 -5.03 -17.14
CA CYS A 69 -7.55 -5.46 -15.81
C CYS A 69 -9.08 -5.40 -15.67
N TYR A 70 -9.68 -4.27 -16.05
CA TYR A 70 -11.13 -4.08 -15.97
C TYR A 70 -11.89 -5.13 -16.79
N PHE A 71 -11.46 -5.40 -18.02
CA PHE A 71 -12.12 -6.40 -18.87
C PHE A 71 -12.06 -7.80 -18.27
N GLU A 72 -10.91 -8.23 -17.75
CA GLU A 72 -10.78 -9.56 -17.13
C GLU A 72 -11.69 -9.70 -15.89
N LEU A 73 -11.72 -8.70 -15.01
CA LEU A 73 -12.62 -8.72 -13.85
C LEU A 73 -14.10 -8.71 -14.25
N ARG A 74 -14.47 -8.01 -15.34
CA ARG A 74 -15.84 -8.02 -15.84
C ARG A 74 -16.25 -9.37 -16.43
N ARG A 75 -15.32 -10.12 -17.03
CA ARG A 75 -15.57 -11.49 -17.50
C ARG A 75 -15.81 -12.45 -16.34
N GLU A 76 -15.20 -12.16 -15.20
CA GLU A 76 -15.45 -12.83 -13.91
C GLU A 76 -16.70 -12.31 -13.19
N HIS A 77 -17.54 -11.52 -13.87
CA HIS A 77 -18.80 -10.95 -13.36
C HIS A 77 -18.64 -9.98 -12.17
N VAL A 78 -17.42 -9.61 -11.81
CA VAL A 78 -17.14 -8.63 -10.74
C VAL A 78 -17.81 -7.30 -11.08
N PRO A 79 -18.61 -6.70 -10.17
CA PRO A 79 -19.33 -5.45 -10.40
C PRO A 79 -18.46 -4.35 -11.01
N ALA A 80 -19.00 -3.60 -11.99
CA ALA A 80 -18.21 -2.68 -12.80
C ALA A 80 -17.49 -1.60 -11.98
N VAL A 81 -18.18 -1.04 -10.97
CA VAL A 81 -17.59 -0.04 -10.07
C VAL A 81 -16.43 -0.65 -9.28
N LEU A 82 -16.62 -1.85 -8.72
CA LEU A 82 -15.60 -2.56 -7.96
C LEU A 82 -14.38 -2.90 -8.83
N ALA A 83 -14.62 -3.43 -10.04
CA ALA A 83 -13.57 -3.75 -11.00
C ALA A 83 -12.73 -2.52 -11.36
N TYR A 84 -13.38 -1.41 -11.70
CA TYR A 84 -12.69 -0.17 -12.05
C TYR A 84 -11.89 0.41 -10.88
N GLU A 85 -12.49 0.47 -9.69
CA GLU A 85 -11.79 0.95 -8.49
C GLU A 85 -10.58 0.09 -8.13
N ALA A 86 -10.70 -1.25 -8.21
CA ALA A 86 -9.62 -2.17 -7.91
C ALA A 86 -8.47 -2.02 -8.93
N CYS A 87 -8.78 -1.98 -10.22
CA CYS A 87 -7.76 -1.82 -11.28
C CYS A 87 -7.05 -0.47 -11.22
N ARG A 88 -7.77 0.60 -10.86
CA ARG A 88 -7.13 1.91 -10.64
C ARG A 88 -6.22 1.91 -9.42
N ARG A 89 -6.57 1.14 -8.37
CA ARG A 89 -5.72 0.97 -7.18
C ARG A 89 -4.50 0.09 -7.43
N SER A 90 -4.47 -0.74 -8.46
CA SER A 90 -3.26 -1.50 -8.82
C SER A 90 -2.28 -0.66 -9.65
N ALA A 91 -2.76 0.31 -10.42
CA ALA A 91 -1.91 1.22 -11.17
C ALA A 91 -1.37 2.30 -10.23
N ALA A 92 -0.13 2.15 -9.75
CA ALA A 92 0.59 3.26 -9.15
C ALA A 92 0.81 4.30 -10.24
N GLU A 93 0.44 5.56 -9.96
CA GLU A 93 0.85 6.67 -10.80
C GLU A 93 2.38 6.78 -10.71
N GLU A 94 3.07 6.48 -11.81
CA GLU A 94 4.43 6.97 -12.09
C GLU A 94 4.35 8.28 -12.86
#